data_AF-A0A821UPJ0-F1
#
_entry.id   AF-A0A821UPJ0-F1
#
_cell.length_a   1.000
_cell.length_b   1.000
_cell.length_c   1.000
_cell.angle_alpha   90.00
_cell.angle_beta   90.00
_cell.angle_gamma   90.00
#
_symmetry.space_group_name_H-M   'P 1'
#
loop_
_entity.id
_entity.type
_entity.pdbx_description
1 polymer ?
#
loop_
_entity_poly.entity_id
_entity_poly.type
_entity_poly.pdbx_seq_one_letter_code
_entity_poly.pdbx_strand_id
1 'polypeptide(L)' 'MTSIEVDINQQKGEIKICNDGRGIPVRKWAQNESIYSSALIVDKLKTSDIFSDDQKRIT' A
#
# COMPACT_ATOMS: atom_id res chain seq x y z
N MET A 1 -8.49 -11.62 0.06
CA MET A 1 -7.38 -11.74 1.01
C MET A 1 -7.77 -12.84 1.97
N THR A 2 -6.92 -13.85 2.10
CA THR A 2 -7.15 -15.00 2.96
C THR A 2 -6.07 -15.14 4.03
N SER A 3 -4.90 -14.52 3.84
CA SER A 3 -3.79 -14.59 4.78
C SER A 3 -3.06 -13.25 4.95
N ILE A 4 -2.55 -13.07 6.17
CA ILE A 4 -1.54 -12.07 6.50
C ILE A 4 -0.42 -12.83 7.21
N GLU A 5 0.81 -12.67 6.74
CA GLU A 5 2.00 -13.25 7.33
C GLU A 5 2.88 -12.14 7.90
N VAL A 6 3.39 -12.36 9.11
CA VAL A 6 4.27 -11.42 9.83
C VAL A 6 5.51 -12.16 10.27
N ASP A 7 6.68 -11.67 9.83
CA ASP A 7 7.99 -12.17 10.23
C ASP A 7 8.77 -11.05 10.95
N ILE A 8 9.31 -11.37 12.13
CA ILE A 8 10.08 -10.44 12.96
C ILE A 8 11.45 -11.05 13.19
N ASN A 9 12.45 -10.48 12.53
CA ASN A 9 13.84 -10.90 12.69
C ASN A 9 14.60 -9.88 13.55
N GLN A 10 14.63 -10.12 14.86
CA GLN A 10 15.31 -9.24 15.81
C GLN A 10 16.82 -9.17 15.59
N GLN A 11 17.45 -10.26 15.15
CA GLN A 11 18.89 -10.29 14.90
C GLN A 11 19.29 -9.37 13.74
N LYS A 12 18.41 -9.22 12.75
CA LYS A 12 18.61 -8.32 11.60
C LYS A 12 17.97 -6.94 11.77
N GLY A 13 17.14 -6.74 12.80
CA GLY A 13 16.32 -5.55 12.93
C GLY A 13 15.26 -5.40 11.83
N GLU A 14 14.77 -6.52 11.27
CA GLU A 14 13.80 -6.54 10.17
C GLU A 14 12.40 -6.92 10.66
N ILE A 15 11.38 -6.26 10.11
CA ILE A 15 9.98 -6.67 10.21
C ILE A 15 9.43 -6.78 8.78
N LYS A 16 8.83 -7.91 8.44
CA LYS A 16 8.21 -8.15 7.12
C LYS A 16 6.73 -8.47 7.32
N ILE A 17 5.90 -7.83 6.50
CA ILE A 17 4.45 -8.00 6.51
C ILE A 17 4.02 -8.32 5.09
N CYS A 18 3.39 -9.48 4.89
CA CYS A 18 2.95 -9.98 3.59
C CYS A 18 1.44 -10.26 3.62
N ASN A 19 0.77 -10.06 2.49
CA ASN A 19 -0.64 -10.45 2.30
C ASN A 19 -0.85 -10.98 0.88
N ASP A 20 -1.87 -11.83 0.73
CA ASP A 20 -2.28 -12.46 -0.53
C ASP A 20 -3.40 -11.70 -1.26
N GLY A 21 -3.73 -10.49 -0.79
CA GLY A 21 -4.78 -9.65 -1.37
C GLY A 21 -4.43 -9.14 -2.75
N ARG A 22 -5.33 -8.32 -3.32
CA ARG A 22 -4.98 -7.54 -4.51
C ARG A 22 -3.85 -6.59 -4.14
N GLY A 23 -2.70 -6.77 -4.77
CA GLY A 23 -1.52 -5.94 -4.53
C GLY A 23 -1.70 -4.49 -4.99
N ILE A 24 -0.68 -3.68 -4.71
CA ILE A 24 -0.63 -2.30 -5.18
C ILE A 24 -0.53 -2.29 -6.71
N PRO A 25 -1.37 -1.52 -7.43
CA PRO A 25 -1.30 -1.44 -8.88
C PRO A 25 0.06 -0.94 -9.38
N VAL A 26 0.73 -1.74 -10.22
CA VAL A 26 1.98 -1.35 -10.89
C VAL A 26 1.65 -0.53 -12.13
N ARG A 27 1.21 0.71 -11.92
CA ARG A 27 0.89 1.66 -12.99
C ARG A 27 1.33 3.07 -12.62
N LYS A 28 1.58 3.86 -13.65
CA LYS A 28 1.76 5.30 -13.56
C LYS A 28 0.53 5.98 -12.95
N TRP A 29 0.73 7.00 -12.13
CA TRP A 29 -0.35 7.73 -11.49
C TRP A 29 -1.08 8.60 -12.51
N ALA A 30 -2.42 8.59 -12.47
CA ALA A 30 -3.25 9.25 -13.48
C ALA A 30 -3.02 10.78 -13.59
N GLN A 31 -2.60 11.42 -12.49
CA GLN A 31 -2.32 12.87 -12.49
C GLN A 31 -0.86 13.20 -12.82
N ASN A 32 0.04 12.21 -12.80
CA ASN A 32 1.44 12.40 -13.18
C ASN A 32 2.08 11.09 -13.65
N GLU A 33 2.30 10.99 -14.96
CA GLU A 33 2.84 9.79 -15.60
C GLU A 33 4.32 9.49 -15.30
N SER A 34 5.03 10.41 -14.63
CA SER A 34 6.42 10.17 -14.20
C SER A 34 6.52 9.35 -12.91
N ILE A 35 5.42 9.15 -12.19
CA ILE A 35 5.41 8.52 -10.86
C ILE A 35 4.55 7.25 -10.90
N TYR A 36 5.09 6.15 -10.36
CA TYR A 36 4.32 4.92 -10.14
C TYR A 36 3.49 5.02 -8.85
N SER A 37 2.30 4.41 -8.87
CA SER A 37 1.38 4.42 -7.72
C SER A 37 2.02 3.85 -6.45
N SER A 38 2.89 2.83 -6.56
CA SER A 38 3.65 2.26 -5.44
C SER A 38 4.63 3.25 -4.82
N ALA A 39 5.39 3.99 -5.63
CA ALA A 39 6.31 5.02 -5.14
C ALA A 39 5.55 6.18 -4.48
N LEU A 40 4.42 6.59 -5.08
CA LEU A 40 3.61 7.69 -4.57
C LEU A 40 3.14 7.45 -3.12
N ILE A 41 2.57 6.28 -2.83
CA ILE A 41 1.99 5.98 -1.51
C ILE A 41 3.04 5.72 -0.43
N VAL A 42 4.27 5.37 -0.79
CA VAL A 42 5.37 5.13 0.15
C VAL A 42 6.16 6.42 0.42
N ASP A 43 6.41 7.25 -0.60
CA ASP A 43 7.36 8.37 -0.50
C ASP A 43 6.70 9.74 -0.23
N LYS A 44 5.38 9.88 -0.47
CA LYS A 44 4.67 11.17 -0.33
C LYS A 44 3.63 11.13 0.79
N LEU A 45 3.79 12.05 1.73
CA LEU A 45 2.80 12.31 2.79
C LEU A 45 1.44 12.70 2.19
N LYS A 46 0.37 12.40 2.93
CA LYS A 46 -1.02 12.68 2.55
C LYS A 46 -1.39 12.10 1.18
N THR A 47 -0.88 10.90 0.89
CA THR A 47 -1.32 10.09 -0.25
C THR A 47 -2.18 8.95 0.26
N SER A 48 -3.39 8.81 -0.27
CA SER A 48 -4.30 7.73 0.10
C SER A 48 -5.37 7.52 -0.97
N ASP A 49 -5.88 6.30 -1.06
CA ASP A 49 -7.08 5.97 -1.83
C ASP A 49 -8.36 6.09 -0.97
N ILE A 50 -8.26 6.53 0.29
CA ILE A 50 -9.37 6.60 1.25
C ILE A 50 -9.96 8.00 1.44
N PHE A 51 -9.56 9.00 0.64
CA PHE A 51 -9.97 10.40 0.83
C PHE A 51 -11.42 10.74 0.44
N SER A 52 -12.12 9.87 -0.30
CA SER A 52 -13.51 10.11 -0.71
C SER A 52 -14.47 9.46 0.27
N ASP A 53 -15.27 10.29 0.94
CA ASP A 53 -16.31 9.87 1.88
C ASP A 53 -17.56 9.30 1.17
N ASP A 54 -17.65 9.46 -0.16
CA ASP A 54 -18.77 8.98 -0.96
C ASP A 54 -18.81 7.44 -1.07
N GLN A 55 -17.69 6.77 -0.78
CA GLN A 55 -17.60 5.32 -0.77
C GLN A 55 -17.93 4.75 0.60
N LYS A 56 -19.03 3.99 0.70
CA LYS A 56 -19.31 3.17 1.89
C LYS A 56 -18.24 2.09 2.03
N ARG A 57 -17.46 2.18 3.10
CA ARG A 57 -16.45 1.17 3.47
C ARG A 57 -16.88 0.49 4.76
N ILE A 58 -16.63 -0.82 4.84
CA ILE A 58 -16.82 -1.57 6.08
C ILE A 58 -15.69 -1.12 7.00
N THR A 59 -16.06 -0.43 8.07
CA THR A 59 -15.16 -0.03 9.16
C THR A 59 -15.13 -1.11 10.23
#